data_AF-A0A7C3MCU7-F1
#
_entry.id   AF-A0A7C3MCU7-F1
#
_cell.length_a   1.000
_cell.length_b   1.000
_cell.length_c   1.000
_cell.angle_alpha   90.00
_cell.angle_beta   90.00
_cell.angle_gamma   90.00
#
_symmetry.space_group_name_H-M   'P 1'
#
loop_
_entity.id
_entity.type
_entity.pdbx_description
1 polymer ?
#
loop_
_entity_poly.entity_id
_entity_poly.type
_entity_poly.pdbx_seq_one_letter_code
_entity_poly.pdbx_strand_id
1 'polypeptide(L)'
;MKELILKLYEKANEKDWRPWELQTEMRKIYENVIAVGDDLSFTVKLEKDIKPLNLEQFGGDKVKLHPFKTAWRFERGFIAFEGKFLRISREIDKKLLSRILDVILPGD
;
A
#
# COMPACT_ATOMS: atom_id res chain seq x y z
N MET A 1 -10.54 0.25 8.48
CA MET A 1 -9.81 -0.15 7.25
C MET A 1 -8.29 -0.22 7.45
N LYS A 2 -7.70 0.78 8.12
CA LYS A 2 -6.25 0.86 8.38
C LYS A 2 -5.63 -0.44 8.93
N GLU A 3 -6.28 -1.07 9.91
CA GLU A 3 -5.79 -2.32 10.53
C GLU A 3 -5.66 -3.47 9.53
N LEU A 4 -6.58 -3.60 8.57
CA LEU A 4 -6.51 -4.63 7.53
C LEU A 4 -5.28 -4.43 6.65
N ILE A 5 -5.02 -3.19 6.24
CA ILE A 5 -3.85 -2.87 5.42
C ILE A 5 -2.55 -3.14 6.19
N LEU A 6 -2.50 -2.83 7.48
CA LEU A 6 -1.35 -3.13 8.32
C LEU A 6 -1.14 -4.66 8.48
N LYS A 7 -2.21 -5.46 8.59
CA LYS A 7 -2.11 -6.93 8.57
C LYS A 7 -1.59 -7.46 7.24
N LEU A 8 -2.01 -6.88 6.11
CA LEU A 8 -1.46 -7.23 4.79
C LEU A 8 0.03 -6.87 4.70
N TYR A 9 0.43 -5.71 5.21
CA TYR A 9 1.83 -5.31 5.28
C TYR A 9 2.67 -6.26 6.15
N GLU A 10 2.15 -6.68 7.30
CA GLU A 10 2.78 -7.72 8.13
C GLU A 10 2.93 -9.01 7.34
N LYS A 11 1.87 -9.45 6.66
CA LYS A 11 1.88 -10.67 5.82
C LYS A 11 2.97 -10.63 4.75
N ALA A 12 3.15 -9.49 4.08
CA ALA A 12 4.19 -9.28 3.07
C ALA A 12 5.63 -9.38 3.63
N ASN A 13 5.80 -9.14 4.94
CA ASN A 13 7.08 -9.11 5.64
C ASN A 13 7.33 -10.36 6.51
N GLU A 14 6.38 -11.31 6.62
CA GLU A 14 6.54 -12.53 7.42
C GLU A 14 7.70 -13.42 6.95
N LYS A 15 7.91 -13.50 5.64
CA LYS A 15 8.96 -14.27 4.99
C LYS A 15 9.13 -13.82 3.54
N ASP A 16 10.09 -14.41 2.84
CA ASP A 16 10.21 -14.19 1.39
C ASP A 16 9.21 -15.10 0.65
N TRP A 17 8.18 -14.47 0.10
CA TRP A 17 7.09 -15.15 -0.58
C TRP A 17 7.34 -15.24 -2.07
N ARG A 18 6.74 -16.24 -2.72
CA ARG A 18 6.44 -16.12 -4.15
C ARG A 18 5.22 -15.19 -4.31
N PRO A 19 5.21 -14.26 -5.29
CA PRO A 19 4.14 -13.27 -5.41
C PRO A 19 2.72 -13.85 -5.45
N TRP A 20 2.53 -14.98 -6.16
CA TRP A 20 1.23 -15.64 -6.25
C TRP A 20 0.78 -16.31 -4.94
N GLU A 21 1.73 -16.81 -4.15
CA GLU A 21 1.46 -17.37 -2.83
C GLU A 21 1.04 -16.25 -1.88
N LEU A 22 1.78 -15.14 -1.87
CA LEU A 22 1.43 -13.97 -1.07
C LEU A 22 0.05 -13.42 -1.45
N GLN A 23 -0.25 -13.31 -2.75
CA GLN A 23 -1.56 -12.85 -3.21
C GLN A 23 -2.69 -13.77 -2.72
N THR A 24 -2.47 -15.09 -2.76
CA THR A 24 -3.45 -16.08 -2.28
C THR A 24 -3.68 -15.93 -0.78
N GLU A 25 -2.61 -15.79 0.01
CA GLU A 25 -2.72 -15.62 1.46
C GLU A 25 -3.34 -14.27 1.85
N MET A 26 -2.96 -13.19 1.18
CA MET A 26 -3.51 -11.86 1.41
C MET A 26 -5.01 -11.81 1.10
N ARG A 27 -5.49 -12.51 0.06
CA ARG A 27 -6.92 -12.59 -0.26
C ARG A 27 -7.75 -13.30 0.81
N LYS A 28 -7.14 -14.17 1.62
CA LYS A 28 -7.80 -14.75 2.81
C LYS A 28 -8.01 -13.73 3.93
N ILE A 29 -7.15 -12.70 4.00
CA ILE A 29 -7.24 -11.60 4.97
C ILE A 29 -8.20 -10.53 4.44
N TYR A 30 -8.09 -10.17 3.17
CA TYR A 30 -8.89 -9.16 2.52
C TYR A 30 -9.11 -9.49 1.05
N GLU A 31 -10.36 -9.80 0.67
CA GLU A 31 -10.71 -10.26 -0.67
C GLU A 31 -10.42 -9.22 -1.77
N ASN A 32 -10.41 -7.92 -1.44
CA ASN A 32 -10.16 -6.84 -2.39
C ASN A 32 -8.66 -6.59 -2.67
N VAL A 33 -7.79 -7.55 -2.35
CA VAL A 33 -6.40 -7.56 -2.83
C VAL A 33 -6.40 -7.92 -4.32
N ILE A 34 -6.07 -6.92 -5.15
CA ILE A 34 -6.17 -7.01 -6.61
C ILE A 34 -4.95 -7.72 -7.20
N ALA A 35 -3.76 -7.31 -6.75
CA ALA A 35 -2.50 -7.80 -7.30
C ALA A 35 -1.38 -7.71 -6.27
N VAL A 36 -0.41 -8.61 -6.38
CA VAL A 36 0.90 -8.54 -5.72
C VAL A 36 1.98 -8.49 -6.80
N GLY A 37 2.91 -7.55 -6.70
CA GLY A 37 4.04 -7.41 -7.61
C GLY A 37 5.20 -8.35 -7.25
N ASP A 38 6.16 -8.49 -8.17
CA ASP A 38 7.38 -9.28 -7.95
C ASP A 38 8.25 -8.71 -6.82
N ASP A 39 8.13 -7.40 -6.56
CA ASP A 39 8.72 -6.70 -5.41
C ASP A 39 7.96 -6.94 -4.10
N LEU A 40 6.94 -7.81 -4.11
CA LEU A 40 6.02 -8.10 -3.01
C LEU A 40 5.25 -6.87 -2.49
N SER A 41 5.21 -5.79 -3.29
CA SER A 41 4.23 -4.73 -3.09
C SER A 41 2.84 -5.25 -3.42
N PHE A 42 1.82 -4.77 -2.71
CA PHE A 42 0.45 -5.24 -2.88
C PHE A 42 -0.49 -4.09 -3.19
N THR A 43 -1.48 -4.35 -4.03
CA THR A 43 -2.52 -3.39 -4.43
C THR A 43 -3.86 -3.84 -3.87
N VAL A 44 -4.51 -2.96 -3.11
CA VAL A 44 -5.88 -3.14 -2.63
C VAL A 44 -6.84 -2.21 -3.35
N LYS A 45 -8.08 -2.67 -3.54
CA LYS A 45 -9.20 -1.82 -3.99
C LYS A 45 -10.04 -1.44 -2.78
N LEU A 46 -10.09 -0.15 -2.48
CA LEU A 46 -10.91 0.42 -1.43
C LEU A 46 -12.36 0.60 -1.90
N GLU A 47 -13.28 0.80 -0.95
CA GLU A 47 -14.69 1.06 -1.27
C GLU A 47 -14.90 2.48 -1.81
N LYS A 48 -14.14 3.43 -1.28
CA LYS A 48 -14.19 4.86 -1.60
C LYS A 48 -12.93 5.28 -2.37
N ASP A 49 -13.08 6.35 -3.16
CA ASP A 49 -11.95 6.95 -3.86
C ASP A 49 -11.01 7.64 -2.87
N ILE A 50 -9.71 7.48 -3.10
CA ILE A 50 -8.65 8.17 -2.38
C ILE A 50 -8.60 9.59 -2.92
N LYS A 51 -8.78 10.57 -2.04
CA LYS A 51 -8.64 11.97 -2.41
C LYS A 51 -7.19 12.25 -2.81
N PRO A 52 -6.92 13.21 -3.72
CA PRO A 52 -5.56 13.67 -3.98
C PRO A 52 -4.90 14.14 -2.67
N LEU A 53 -3.74 13.58 -2.35
CA LEU A 53 -3.01 13.87 -1.12
C LEU A 53 -1.56 14.22 -1.44
N ASN A 54 -1.03 15.22 -0.74
CA ASN A 54 0.40 15.54 -0.74
C ASN A 54 1.06 14.83 0.46
N LEU A 55 2.03 13.97 0.19
CA LEU A 55 2.78 13.22 1.21
C LEU A 55 4.21 13.75 1.44
N GLU A 56 4.58 14.92 0.89
CA GLU A 56 5.87 15.59 1.16
C GLU A 56 6.07 15.85 2.65
N GLN A 57 4.99 16.16 3.39
CA GLN A 57 5.02 16.35 4.85
C GLN A 57 5.47 15.11 5.63
N PHE A 58 5.43 13.94 5.00
CA PHE A 58 5.91 12.67 5.55
C PHE A 58 7.32 12.31 5.06
N GLY A 59 8.01 13.23 4.36
CA GLY A 59 9.32 12.99 3.76
C GLY A 59 9.25 12.20 2.45
N GLY A 60 8.10 12.22 1.78
CA GLY A 60 7.91 11.49 0.51
C GLY A 60 8.32 12.32 -0.70
N ASP A 61 9.07 11.71 -1.61
CA ASP A 61 9.37 12.29 -2.92
C ASP A 61 8.34 11.82 -3.95
N LYS A 62 7.77 12.75 -4.71
CA LYS A 62 6.82 12.41 -5.77
C LYS A 62 7.55 11.69 -6.91
N VAL A 63 7.10 10.50 -7.27
CA VAL A 63 7.71 9.66 -8.30
C VAL A 63 6.69 9.22 -9.34
N LYS A 64 7.18 8.82 -10.52
CA LYS A 64 6.35 8.17 -11.55
C LYS A 64 6.35 6.66 -11.32
N LEU A 65 5.17 6.06 -11.17
CA LEU A 65 5.02 4.62 -11.00
C LEU A 65 3.82 4.11 -11.81
N HIS A 66 4.03 3.61 -13.01
CA HIS A 66 2.94 3.07 -13.83
C HIS A 66 2.28 1.83 -13.16
N PRO A 67 0.95 1.66 -13.21
CA PRO A 67 -0.06 2.50 -13.89
C PRO A 67 -0.58 3.69 -13.07
N PHE A 68 -0.04 3.94 -11.88
CA PHE A 68 -0.53 4.99 -10.97
C PHE A 68 -0.03 6.38 -11.35
N LYS A 69 -0.95 7.34 -11.44
CA LYS A 69 -0.60 8.76 -11.64
C LYS A 69 -0.01 9.44 -10.40
N THR A 70 -0.34 8.95 -9.20
CA THR A 70 0.17 9.48 -7.95
C THR A 70 0.94 8.41 -7.20
N ALA A 71 2.24 8.62 -7.05
CA ALA A 71 3.11 7.76 -6.25
C ALA A 71 4.13 8.60 -5.49
N TRP A 72 4.45 8.13 -4.30
CA TRP A 72 5.33 8.76 -3.34
C TRP A 72 6.34 7.72 -2.86
N ARG A 73 7.63 8.05 -2.95
CA ARG A 73 8.73 7.21 -2.50
C ARG A 73 9.24 7.70 -1.14
N PHE A 74 9.52 6.76 -0.25
CA PHE A 74 10.05 7.01 1.09
C PHE A 74 11.25 6.08 1.29
N GLU A 75 12.45 6.61 1.10
CA GLU A 75 13.69 5.81 1.06
C GLU A 75 13.58 4.65 0.05
N ARG A 76 13.48 3.40 0.53
CA ARG A 76 13.30 2.18 -0.28
C ARG A 76 11.82 1.86 -0.54
N GLY A 77 10.93 2.27 0.35
CA GLY A 77 9.50 2.05 0.24
C GLY A 77 8.78 3.02 -0.69
N PHE A 78 7.54 2.70 -1.05
CA PHE A 78 6.66 3.61 -1.76
C PHE A 78 5.19 3.34 -1.43
N ILE A 79 4.36 4.35 -1.66
CA ILE A 79 2.91 4.25 -1.72
C ILE A 79 2.45 4.88 -3.02
N ALA A 80 1.53 4.23 -3.73
CA ALA A 80 0.90 4.76 -4.92
C ALA A 80 -0.62 4.62 -4.82
N PHE A 81 -1.35 5.60 -5.35
CA PHE A 81 -2.79 5.58 -5.33
C PHE A 81 -3.42 6.28 -6.53
N GLU A 82 -4.54 5.72 -7.01
CA GLU A 82 -5.36 6.28 -8.08
C GLU A 82 -6.80 5.76 -7.97
N GLY A 83 -7.77 6.67 -7.92
CA GLY A 83 -9.17 6.31 -7.69
C GLY A 83 -9.30 5.50 -6.40
N LYS A 84 -9.77 4.26 -6.52
CA LYS A 84 -9.95 3.32 -5.38
C LYS A 84 -8.74 2.44 -5.09
N PHE A 85 -7.69 2.53 -5.90
CA PHE A 85 -6.58 1.60 -5.81
C PHE A 85 -5.46 2.19 -4.98
N LEU A 86 -4.99 1.43 -3.98
CA LEU A 86 -3.85 1.76 -3.13
C LEU A 86 -2.83 0.65 -3.25
N ARG A 87 -1.62 0.99 -3.71
CA ARG A 87 -0.47 0.09 -3.78
C ARG A 87 0.57 0.49 -2.74
N ILE A 88 1.08 -0.50 -2.02
CA ILE A 88 1.99 -0.32 -0.89
C ILE A 88 3.19 -1.24 -1.07
N SER A 89 4.39 -0.68 -1.00
CA SER A 89 5.63 -1.47 -0.93
C SER A 89 5.78 -2.11 0.45
N ARG A 90 6.33 -3.33 0.50
CA ARG A 90 6.70 -3.97 1.78
C ARG A 90 7.89 -3.29 2.47
N GLU A 91 8.65 -2.45 1.75
CA GLU A 91 9.87 -1.81 2.24
C GLU A 91 9.64 -0.44 2.92
N ILE A 92 8.40 0.04 2.99
CA ILE A 92 8.09 1.28 3.72
C ILE A 92 8.16 1.06 5.22
N ASP A 93 8.72 2.01 5.99
CA ASP A 93 8.70 1.92 7.46
C ASP A 93 7.26 1.77 8.00
N LYS A 94 7.05 0.85 8.93
CA LYS A 94 5.72 0.52 9.46
C LYS A 94 5.08 1.68 10.22
N LYS A 95 5.87 2.46 10.98
CA LYS A 95 5.35 3.62 11.73
C LYS A 95 4.94 4.72 10.76
N LEU A 96 5.76 4.96 9.73
CA LEU A 96 5.47 5.90 8.66
C LEU A 96 4.20 5.51 7.89
N LEU A 97 4.09 4.24 7.47
CA LEU A 97 2.90 3.71 6.81
C LEU A 97 1.65 3.95 7.65
N SER A 98 1.70 3.63 8.96
CA SER A 98 0.57 3.85 9.87
C SER A 98 0.09 5.30 9.88
N ARG A 99 1.04 6.26 9.91
CA ARG A 99 0.74 7.71 9.87
C ARG A 99 0.19 8.17 8.52
N ILE A 100 0.71 7.64 7.41
CA ILE A 100 0.20 7.96 6.07
C ILE A 100 -1.23 7.42 5.92
N LEU A 101 -1.51 6.22 6.42
CA LEU A 101 -2.85 5.64 6.36
C LEU A 101 -3.89 6.45 7.15
N ASP A 102 -3.51 7.11 8.26
CA ASP A 102 -4.42 8.01 8.99
C ASP A 102 -4.92 9.19 8.13
N VAL A 103 -4.09 9.63 7.17
CA VAL A 103 -4.44 10.72 6.25
C VAL A 103 -5.19 10.20 5.02
N ILE A 104 -4.83 9.01 4.53
CA ILE A 104 -5.51 8.38 3.38
C ILE A 104 -6.93 7.92 3.76
N LEU A 105 -7.10 7.43 4.98
CA LEU A 105 -8.33 6.79 5.48
C LEU A 105 -8.82 7.50 6.76
N PRO A 106 -9.22 8.78 6.70
CA PRO A 106 -9.62 9.52 7.89
C PRO A 106 -10.95 8.98 8.43
N GLY A 107 -10.94 8.48 9.67
CA GLY A 107 -12.13 7.99 10.38
C GLY A 107 -12.49 6.53 10.15
N ASP A 108 -11.57 5.72 9.60
CA ASP A 108 -11.67 4.26 9.42
C ASP A 108 -10.76 3.44 10.36
#